data_AF-A0A818J2J5-F1
#
_entry.id   AF-A0A818J2J5-F1
#
_cell.length_a   1.000
_cell.length_b   1.000
_cell.length_c   1.000
_cell.angle_alpha   90.00
_cell.angle_beta   90.00
_cell.angle_gamma   90.00
#
_symmetry.space_group_name_H-M   'P 1'
#
loop_
_entity.id
_entity.type
_entity.pdbx_description
1 polymer ?
#
loop_
_entity_poly.entity_id
_entity_poly.type
_entity_poly.pdbx_seq_one_letter_code
_entity_poly.pdbx_strand_id
1 'polypeptide(L)'
;MIGLLYYPQTTKIDLNQSAQIQVWLITPPHRINGNDTVTIQWKPSECNDCFTWTPKQLSFNINNFQERQTLTITRVKNGPQTTLIPIFNGGGFDLVDPILYPIYIQ
;
A
#
# COMPACT_ATOMS: atom_id res chain seq x y z
N MET A 1 13.81 1.06 -12.58
CA MET A 1 12.64 0.19 -12.35
C MET A 1 11.80 0.86 -11.28
N ILE A 2 10.58 1.26 -11.61
CA ILE A 2 9.62 1.81 -10.64
C ILE A 2 9.14 0.64 -9.76
N GLY A 3 9.05 0.85 -8.45
CA GLY A 3 8.54 -0.21 -7.56
C GLY A 3 8.18 0.29 -6.17
N LEU A 4 7.28 -0.45 -5.54
CA LEU A 4 6.79 -0.25 -4.18
C LEU A 4 7.39 -1.33 -3.27
N LEU A 5 7.83 -0.94 -2.08
CA LEU A 5 8.39 -1.84 -1.09
C LEU A 5 7.59 -1.80 0.21
N TYR A 6 7.56 -2.95 0.89
CA TYR A 6 6.88 -3.14 2.15
C TYR A 6 7.79 -3.77 3.19
N TYR A 7 7.61 -3.41 4.45
CA TYR A 7 8.18 -4.14 5.57
C TYR A 7 7.27 -4.11 6.81
N PRO A 8 6.78 -5.27 7.29
CA PRO A 8 6.82 -6.56 6.62
C PRO A 8 5.86 -6.61 5.42
N GLN A 9 6.15 -7.43 4.41
CA GLN A 9 5.21 -7.67 3.28
C GLN A 9 4.12 -8.69 3.64
N THR A 10 4.42 -9.60 4.57
CA THR A 10 3.48 -10.60 5.09
C THR A 10 3.29 -10.37 6.58
N THR A 11 2.05 -10.32 7.03
CA THR A 11 1.72 -10.19 8.45
C THR A 11 0.51 -11.03 8.81
N LYS A 12 0.50 -11.54 10.04
CA LYS A 12 -0.70 -12.11 10.65
C LYS A 12 -1.40 -11.02 11.45
N ILE A 13 -2.71 -10.88 11.30
CA ILE A 13 -3.50 -9.92 12.10
C ILE A 13 -4.68 -10.66 12.69
N ASP A 14 -4.64 -10.92 14.00
CA ASP A 14 -5.77 -11.53 14.71
C ASP A 14 -6.94 -10.54 14.87
N LEU A 15 -8.14 -11.03 15.16
CA LEU A 15 -9.34 -10.19 15.31
C LEU A 15 -9.12 -9.08 16.36
N ASN A 16 -9.50 -7.85 16.01
CA ASN A 16 -9.31 -6.63 16.83
C ASN A 16 -7.84 -6.26 17.10
N GLN A 17 -6.88 -6.89 16.41
CA GLN A 17 -5.47 -6.51 16.47
C GLN A 17 -5.09 -5.65 15.27
N SER A 18 -3.94 -4.98 15.39
CA SER A 18 -3.36 -4.15 14.33
C SER A 18 -1.92 -4.55 14.02
N ALA A 19 -1.51 -4.33 12.79
CA ALA A 19 -0.12 -4.43 12.36
C ALA A 19 0.31 -3.14 11.65
N GLN A 20 1.58 -2.79 11.80
CA GLN A 20 2.19 -1.66 11.11
C GLN A 20 3.05 -2.18 9.96
N ILE A 21 2.84 -1.60 8.78
CA ILE A 21 3.60 -1.89 7.57
C ILE A 21 4.26 -0.61 7.11
N GLN A 22 5.57 -0.63 6.97
CA GLN A 22 6.34 0.44 6.35
C GLN A 22 6.22 0.33 4.83
N VAL A 23 5.97 1.46 4.18
CA VAL A 23 5.77 1.57 2.73
C VAL A 23 6.70 2.65 2.18
N TRP A 24 7.43 2.36 1.11
CA TRP A 24 8.29 3.32 0.41
C TRP A 24 8.52 2.91 -1.04
N LEU A 25 9.08 3.81 -1.85
CA LEU A 25 9.37 3.57 -3.26
C LEU A 25 10.86 3.33 -3.50
N ILE A 26 11.16 2.52 -4.52
CA ILE A 26 12.54 2.25 -4.97
C ILE A 26 13.13 3.47 -5.70
N THR A 27 12.31 4.15 -6.49
CA THR A 27 12.68 5.28 -7.34
C THR A 27 11.64 6.39 -7.21
N PRO A 28 12.02 7.65 -7.48
CA PRO A 28 11.04 8.73 -7.47
C PRO A 28 9.96 8.49 -8.54
N PRO A 29 8.72 8.95 -8.33
CA PRO A 29 7.70 8.91 -9.37
C PRO A 29 8.09 9.80 -10.55
N HIS A 30 7.58 9.47 -11.74
CA HIS A 30 7.80 10.28 -12.93
C HIS A 30 6.96 11.55 -12.90
N ARG A 31 7.55 12.65 -13.36
CA ARG A 31 6.84 13.90 -13.55
C ARG A 31 6.00 13.84 -14.83
N ILE A 32 4.68 13.90 -14.69
CA ILE A 32 3.71 13.90 -15.80
C ILE A 32 2.90 15.19 -15.69
N ASN A 33 2.88 16.00 -16.76
CA ASN A 33 2.18 17.30 -16.80
C ASN A 33 2.52 18.23 -15.62
N GLY A 34 3.78 18.21 -15.19
CA GLY A 34 4.26 19.04 -14.07
C GLY A 34 4.04 18.45 -12.67
N ASN A 35 3.25 17.38 -12.53
CA ASN A 35 2.99 16.68 -11.27
C ASN A 35 3.86 15.42 -11.15
N ASP A 36 4.62 15.31 -10.06
CA ASP A 36 5.51 14.20 -9.73
C ASP A 36 5.00 13.38 -8.53
N THR A 37 3.73 13.55 -8.16
CA THR A 37 3.12 12.85 -7.03
C THR A 37 2.41 11.59 -7.49
N VAL A 38 2.66 10.49 -6.77
CA VAL A 38 1.82 9.29 -6.77
C VAL A 38 1.06 9.20 -5.45
N THR A 39 -0.22 8.88 -5.52
CA THR A 39 -1.00 8.48 -4.34
C THR A 39 -1.30 6.99 -4.41
N ILE A 40 -1.19 6.33 -3.25
CA ILE A 40 -1.35 4.88 -3.12
C ILE A 40 -2.47 4.62 -2.11
N GLN A 41 -3.46 3.86 -2.54
CA GLN A 41 -4.51 3.30 -1.71
C GLN A 41 -4.43 1.78 -1.77
N TRP A 42 -5.25 1.08 -0.99
CA TRP A 42 -5.32 -0.38 -1.01
C TRP A 42 -6.76 -0.85 -1.12
N LYS A 43 -6.94 -2.02 -1.73
CA LYS A 43 -8.19 -2.77 -1.70
C LYS A 43 -7.89 -4.22 -1.30
N PRO A 44 -8.71 -4.84 -0.44
CA PRO A 44 -8.60 -6.27 -0.20
C PRO A 44 -9.02 -7.07 -1.45
N SER A 45 -8.35 -8.19 -1.69
CA SER A 45 -8.75 -9.17 -2.73
C SER A 45 -9.97 -9.99 -2.30
N GLU A 46 -10.06 -10.26 -0.99
CA GLU A 46 -11.16 -10.97 -0.35
C GLU A 46 -11.59 -10.27 0.95
N CYS A 47 -12.87 -10.40 1.30
CA CYS A 47 -13.50 -9.77 2.47
C CYS A 47 -13.32 -8.24 2.54
N ASN A 48 -14.15 -7.52 1.78
CA ASN A 48 -14.08 -6.06 1.62
C ASN A 48 -14.24 -5.25 2.91
N ASP A 49 -14.80 -5.84 3.96
CA ASP A 49 -15.11 -5.20 5.23
C ASP A 49 -14.44 -5.87 6.45
N CYS A 50 -13.49 -6.80 6.21
CA CYS A 50 -12.72 -7.43 7.29
C CYS A 50 -11.63 -6.54 7.86
N PHE A 51 -11.16 -5.54 7.10
CA PHE A 51 -9.99 -4.74 7.45
C PHE A 51 -10.29 -3.25 7.32
N THR A 52 -9.71 -2.46 8.21
CA THR A 52 -9.58 -1.01 8.07
C THR A 52 -8.11 -0.65 8.19
N TRP A 53 -7.72 0.49 7.63
CA TRP A 53 -6.36 0.99 7.75
C TRP A 53 -6.31 2.51 7.84
N THR A 54 -5.21 2.98 8.41
CA THR A 54 -4.86 4.40 8.58
C THR A 54 -3.38 4.59 8.27
N PRO A 55 -3.01 5.60 7.44
CA PRO A 55 -3.89 6.52 6.72
C PRO A 55 -4.61 5.82 5.55
N LYS A 56 -5.68 6.43 5.02
CA LYS A 56 -6.46 5.86 3.88
C LYS A 56 -5.70 5.87 2.56
N GLN A 57 -4.71 6.76 2.45
CA GLN A 57 -3.81 6.87 1.32
C GLN A 57 -2.42 7.29 1.80
N LEU A 58 -1.39 6.91 1.06
CA LEU A 58 -0.03 7.45 1.18
C LEU A 58 0.29 8.28 -0.07
N SER A 59 1.18 9.26 0.07
CA SER A 59 1.58 10.14 -1.04
C SER A 59 3.09 10.24 -1.11
N PHE A 60 3.62 10.00 -2.30
CA PHE A 60 5.05 10.03 -2.58
C PHE A 60 5.34 10.94 -3.77
N ASN A 61 6.44 11.67 -3.73
CA ASN A 61 6.95 12.56 -4.77
C ASN A 61 8.48 12.51 -4.81
N ILE A 62 9.12 13.37 -5.61
CA ILE A 62 10.59 13.37 -5.74
C ILE A 62 11.34 13.59 -4.43
N ASN A 63 10.72 14.23 -3.43
CA ASN A 63 11.37 14.60 -2.18
C ASN A 63 11.26 13.51 -1.11
N ASN A 64 10.18 12.74 -1.09
CA ASN A 64 9.89 11.80 0.00
C ASN A 64 9.76 10.33 -0.44
N PHE A 65 10.08 9.98 -1.70
CA PHE A 65 9.86 8.63 -2.23
C PHE A 65 10.56 7.51 -1.44
N GLN A 66 11.72 7.78 -0.83
CA GLN A 66 12.45 6.79 0.00
C GLN A 66 12.08 6.85 1.48
N GLU A 67 11.32 7.85 1.90
CA GLU A 67 10.88 7.97 3.28
C GLU A 67 9.88 6.86 3.58
N ARG A 68 10.15 6.09 4.63
CA ARG A 68 9.26 5.02 5.07
C ARG A 68 8.04 5.64 5.74
N GLN A 69 6.88 5.45 5.12
CA GLN A 69 5.60 5.87 5.66
C GLN A 69 4.89 4.67 6.27
N THR A 70 4.16 4.88 7.38
CA THR A 70 3.51 3.80 8.12
C THR A 70 2.06 3.64 7.71
N LEU A 71 1.68 2.44 7.28
CA LEU A 71 0.30 1.98 7.11
C LEU A 71 -0.05 1.08 8.30
N THR A 72 -1.02 1.49 9.11
CA THR A 72 -1.57 0.66 10.19
C THR A 72 -2.82 -0.03 9.70
N ILE A 73 -2.83 -1.37 9.73
CA ILE A 73 -3.95 -2.20 9.29
C ILE A 73 -4.53 -2.88 10.52
N THR A 74 -5.85 -2.84 10.66
CA THR A 74 -6.61 -3.44 11.77
C THR A 74 -7.62 -4.44 11.21
N ARG A 75 -7.65 -5.66 11.77
CA ARG A 75 -8.71 -6.62 11.46
C ARG A 75 -9.94 -6.34 12.34
N VAL A 76 -11.08 -6.08 11.71
CA VAL A 76 -12.35 -5.73 12.38
C VAL A 76 -13.41 -6.82 12.29
N LYS A 77 -13.25 -7.79 11.36
CA LYS A 77 -14.11 -8.98 11.27
C LYS A 77 -13.26 -10.24 11.02
N ASN A 78 -13.78 -11.39 11.44
CA ASN A 78 -13.22 -12.67 11.05
C ASN A 78 -13.44 -12.88 9.55
N GLY A 79 -12.45 -13.49 8.89
CA GLY A 79 -12.52 -13.78 7.46
C GLY A 79 -11.32 -14.61 7.02
N PRO A 80 -11.28 -15.00 5.74
CA PRO A 80 -10.17 -15.76 5.18
C PRO A 80 -8.86 -14.95 5.21
N GLN A 81 -7.77 -15.63 4.88
CA GLN A 81 -6.53 -14.96 4.48
C GLN A 81 -6.81 -14.10 3.25
N THR A 82 -6.20 -12.93 3.17
CA THR A 82 -6.45 -11.99 2.06
C THR A 82 -5.15 -11.32 1.63
N THR A 83 -5.22 -10.61 0.51
CA THR A 83 -4.16 -9.69 0.10
C THR A 83 -4.71 -8.27 0.03
N LEU A 84 -3.91 -7.29 0.43
CA LEU A 84 -4.19 -5.90 0.09
C LEU A 84 -3.42 -5.55 -1.19
N ILE A 85 -4.18 -5.30 -2.25
CA ILE A 85 -3.66 -4.90 -3.56
C ILE A 85 -3.62 -3.37 -3.61
N PRO A 86 -2.47 -2.76 -3.94
CA PRO A 86 -2.39 -1.31 -4.06
C PRO A 86 -3.22 -0.79 -5.24
N ILE A 87 -3.60 0.47 -5.17
CA ILE A 87 -4.20 1.23 -6.25
C ILE A 87 -3.31 2.45 -6.45
N PHE A 88 -2.65 2.51 -7.59
CA PHE A 88 -1.74 3.58 -7.95
C PHE A 88 -2.47 4.69 -8.71
N ASN A 89 -2.22 5.94 -8.33
CA ASN A 89 -2.73 7.10 -9.05
C ASN A 89 -1.61 8.11 -9.30
N GLY A 90 -1.23 8.28 -10.57
CA GLY A 90 -0.23 9.27 -11.00
C GLY A 90 1.22 8.79 -10.89
N GLY A 91 2.14 9.70 -11.21
CA GLY A 91 3.58 9.46 -11.09
C GLY A 91 4.15 8.38 -12.04
N GLY A 92 3.40 7.97 -13.07
CA GLY A 92 3.74 6.85 -13.94
C GLY A 92 3.52 5.47 -13.30
N PHE A 93 3.12 5.42 -12.03
CA PHE A 93 2.75 4.19 -11.32
C PHE A 93 1.38 3.67 -11.75
N ASP A 94 0.55 4.52 -12.36
CA ASP A 94 -0.72 4.16 -12.99
C ASP A 94 -0.57 3.15 -14.15
N LEU A 95 0.65 3.01 -14.70
CA LEU A 95 1.00 2.03 -15.73
C LEU A 95 1.61 0.74 -15.16
N VAL A 96 1.82 0.67 -13.84
CA VAL A 96 2.42 -0.49 -13.16
C VAL A 96 1.32 -1.45 -12.74
N ASP A 97 1.50 -2.75 -13.01
CA ASP A 97 0.55 -3.78 -12.58
C ASP A 97 0.54 -3.88 -11.03
N PRO A 98 -0.58 -3.53 -10.36
CA PRO A 98 -0.65 -3.54 -8.90
C PRO A 98 -0.59 -4.93 -8.28
N ILE A 99 -0.90 -5.99 -9.04
CA ILE A 99 -0.88 -7.38 -8.56
C ILE A 99 0.54 -7.82 -8.21
N LEU A 100 1.56 -7.14 -8.74
CA LEU A 100 2.97 -7.39 -8.44
C LEU A 100 3.40 -6.89 -7.04
N TYR A 101 2.56 -6.08 -6.38
CA TYR A 101 2.91 -5.43 -5.11
C TYR A 101 1.88 -5.70 -3.99
N PRO A 102 1.51 -6.96 -3.69
CA PRO A 102 0.55 -7.26 -2.64
C PRO A 102 1.18 -7.17 -1.24
N ILE A 103 0.36 -6.81 -0.27
CA ILE A 103 0.58 -7.12 1.15
C ILE A 103 -0.21 -8.40 1.45
N TYR A 104 0.43 -9.40 2.07
CA TYR A 104 -0.23 -10.64 2.44
C TYR A 104 -0.69 -10.59 3.91
N ILE A 105 -1.97 -10.83 4.15
CA ILE A 105 -2.56 -10.86 5.48
C ILE A 105 -3.08 -12.25 5.80
N GLN A 106 -2.56 -12.83 6.89
CA GLN A 106 -2.97 -14.13 7.44
C GLN A 106 -3.93 -13.93 8.63
#